data_AF-A0A2E2XCD1-F1
#
_entry.id   AF-A0A2E2XCD1-F1
#
_cell.length_a   1.000
_cell.length_b   1.000
_cell.length_c   1.000
_cell.angle_alpha   90.00
_cell.angle_beta   90.00
_cell.angle_gamma   90.00
#
_symmetry.space_group_name_H-M   'P 1'
#
loop_
_entity.id
_entity.type
_entity.pdbx_description
1 polymer ?
#
loop_
_entity_poly.entity_id
_entity_poly.type
_entity_poly.pdbx_seq_one_letter_code
_entity_poly.pdbx_strand_id
1 'polypeptide(L)'
;MSKLLVRPQRYPDECIASYLIRISEKNGFKHIGHLLQHAGLPWKNLRVPTYQIITGEYDARPYFANLGLNYTYPRTADTFKLSNSPNFTTKIFVKTPKVCPKCLKNDGYSSDLWCHIAYTACIKHKLMLVDTNPDNGKRLSWYRGSLDRFTKGDPSPLEGLLVKASPDTLAFSKTMACLIETRKPPKSAPVILRGLNFTESLSLIHFIAHYQYRLFHCALFSPASMDNLTASHHYTEAWRALKKWPKGFHMLLSQYIDNPMSQRGQSGINKHFRDIHEKLHRQRDNKGIARLRETFHQFIDINWPNAIQANRLSRISLSSDERPLISQREAQNILNCREPRVHSLISQGRITPHRFKGKTYFYRNEVNSIAKLYENNWSMKQAVSEIELSRHQLKQLLDAGIIKSLQKADPQNRDWVICKQSWIKQIDTFKRLASEHVTTGYSLSSLQKKGFQISDVFLMLNTNKLKFAFKPSSQKPLSFKQLGEYTVIQI
;
A
#
# COMPACT_ATOMS: atom_id res chain seq x y z
N MET A 1 48.59 -19.64 -34.20
CA MET A 1 48.12 -18.88 -33.01
C MET A 1 48.78 -19.47 -31.79
N SER A 2 49.43 -18.65 -30.95
CA SER A 2 50.15 -19.13 -29.76
C SER A 2 49.21 -19.28 -28.57
N LYS A 3 49.25 -20.43 -27.90
CA LYS A 3 48.59 -20.63 -26.61
C LYS A 3 49.13 -19.64 -25.57
N LEU A 4 48.28 -19.22 -24.63
CA LEU A 4 48.71 -18.36 -23.53
C LEU A 4 49.69 -19.07 -22.60
N LEU A 5 50.67 -18.32 -22.09
CA LEU A 5 51.65 -18.81 -21.12
C LEU A 5 50.98 -19.09 -19.77
N VAL A 6 50.15 -18.15 -19.28
CA VAL A 6 49.47 -18.26 -17.99
C VAL A 6 47.98 -18.49 -18.21
N ARG A 7 47.47 -19.61 -17.71
CA ARG A 7 46.08 -20.06 -17.90
C ARG A 7 45.43 -20.32 -16.55
N PRO A 8 45.04 -19.28 -15.79
CA PRO A 8 44.39 -19.47 -14.50
C PRO A 8 43.07 -20.23 -14.67
N GLN A 9 42.70 -21.03 -13.67
CA GLN A 9 41.37 -21.65 -13.62
C GLN A 9 40.31 -20.60 -13.29
N ARG A 10 39.14 -20.74 -13.92
CA ARG A 10 37.95 -19.93 -13.63
C ARG A 10 37.26 -20.45 -12.37
N TYR A 11 36.79 -19.55 -11.51
CA TYR A 11 35.98 -19.95 -10.35
C TYR A 11 34.51 -20.21 -10.73
N PRO A 12 33.77 -21.08 -10.01
CA PRO A 12 32.40 -21.47 -10.37
C PRO A 12 31.38 -20.32 -10.44
N ASP A 13 31.51 -19.29 -9.60
CA ASP A 13 30.66 -18.10 -9.54
C ASP A 13 31.31 -16.86 -10.17
N GLU A 14 32.47 -17.02 -10.82
CA GLU A 14 33.17 -15.91 -11.47
C GLU A 14 32.47 -15.49 -12.76
N CYS A 15 32.30 -14.18 -12.90
CA CYS A 15 31.85 -13.56 -14.15
C CYS A 15 32.85 -13.82 -15.28
N ILE A 16 32.37 -14.20 -16.47
CA ILE A 16 33.23 -14.43 -17.64
C ILE A 16 34.09 -13.21 -18.01
N ALA A 17 33.59 -12.00 -17.82
CA ALA A 17 34.35 -10.77 -18.05
C ALA A 17 35.45 -10.58 -16.98
N SER A 18 35.19 -10.96 -15.73
CA SER A 18 36.22 -10.98 -14.66
C SER A 18 37.36 -11.92 -15.02
N TYR A 19 37.01 -13.13 -15.48
CA TYR A 19 37.98 -14.14 -15.88
C TYR A 19 38.89 -13.64 -17.01
N LEU A 20 38.31 -13.03 -18.05
CA LEU A 20 39.08 -12.45 -19.15
C LEU A 20 39.99 -11.30 -18.70
N ILE A 21 39.56 -10.46 -17.75
CA ILE A 21 40.42 -9.40 -17.19
C ILE A 21 41.63 -10.01 -16.46
N ARG A 22 41.42 -11.01 -15.61
CA ARG A 22 42.52 -11.70 -14.90
C ARG A 22 43.50 -12.38 -15.84
N ILE A 23 43.01 -13.00 -16.91
CA ILE A 23 43.87 -13.61 -17.93
C ILE A 23 44.67 -12.54 -18.65
N SER A 24 44.02 -11.43 -19.04
CA SER A 24 44.67 -10.29 -19.69
C SER A 24 45.82 -9.77 -18.83
N GLU A 25 45.55 -9.52 -17.55
CA GLU A 25 46.53 -9.02 -16.58
C GLU A 25 47.72 -9.98 -16.43
N LYS A 26 47.46 -11.26 -16.17
CA LYS A 26 48.51 -12.27 -15.95
C LYS A 26 49.38 -12.56 -17.18
N ASN A 27 48.92 -12.23 -18.38
CA ASN A 27 49.68 -12.38 -19.63
C ASN A 27 50.17 -11.03 -20.19
N GLY A 28 50.12 -9.95 -19.40
CA GLY A 28 50.68 -8.65 -19.77
C GLY A 28 49.86 -7.83 -20.79
N PHE A 29 48.65 -8.26 -21.14
CA PHE A 29 47.76 -7.51 -22.02
C PHE A 29 47.17 -6.30 -21.29
N LYS A 30 47.06 -5.16 -21.99
CA LYS A 30 46.52 -3.91 -21.42
C LYS A 30 45.07 -4.02 -20.93
N HIS A 31 44.25 -4.81 -21.63
CA HIS A 31 42.85 -5.13 -21.27
C HIS A 31 42.29 -6.23 -22.18
N ILE A 32 41.08 -6.71 -21.88
CA ILE A 32 40.39 -7.80 -22.60
C ILE A 32 40.33 -7.64 -24.12
N GLY A 33 40.20 -6.41 -24.63
CA GLY A 33 40.23 -6.14 -26.08
C GLY A 33 41.53 -6.57 -26.77
N HIS A 34 42.69 -6.32 -26.16
CA HIS A 34 43.98 -6.76 -26.72
C HIS A 34 44.11 -8.29 -26.65
N LEU A 35 43.67 -8.90 -25.54
CA LEU A 35 43.66 -10.35 -25.37
C LEU A 35 42.81 -11.04 -26.45
N LEU A 36 41.59 -10.56 -26.70
CA LEU A 36 40.70 -11.19 -27.68
C LEU A 36 41.11 -10.87 -29.12
N GLN A 37 41.71 -9.70 -29.38
CA GLN A 37 42.33 -9.42 -30.67
C GLN A 37 43.46 -10.43 -30.95
N HIS A 38 44.31 -10.73 -29.96
CA HIS A 38 45.34 -11.76 -30.08
C HIS A 38 44.75 -13.16 -30.33
N ALA A 39 43.55 -13.44 -29.78
CA ALA A 39 42.79 -14.65 -30.06
C ALA A 39 42.15 -14.70 -31.47
N GLY A 40 42.31 -13.65 -32.28
CA GLY A 40 41.74 -13.56 -33.63
C GLY A 40 40.39 -12.83 -33.72
N LEU A 41 39.98 -12.07 -32.70
CA LEU A 41 38.75 -11.26 -32.77
C LEU A 41 38.93 -10.08 -33.76
N PRO A 42 38.12 -9.96 -34.83
CA PRO A 42 38.38 -9.04 -35.95
C PRO A 42 37.90 -7.60 -35.73
N TRP A 43 37.75 -7.15 -34.49
CA TRP A 43 37.04 -5.90 -34.19
C TRP A 43 37.92 -4.66 -34.31
N LYS A 44 37.42 -3.65 -35.04
CA LYS A 44 38.05 -2.33 -35.12
C LYS A 44 38.07 -1.66 -33.73
N ASN A 45 39.18 -1.01 -33.39
CA ASN A 45 39.38 -0.27 -32.14
C ASN A 45 39.29 -1.10 -30.85
N LEU A 46 39.57 -2.42 -30.89
CA LEU A 46 39.65 -3.29 -29.71
C LEU A 46 38.38 -3.33 -28.86
N ARG A 47 37.24 -2.97 -29.45
CA ARG A 47 35.94 -3.13 -28.80
C ARG A 47 35.67 -4.63 -28.65
N VAL A 48 34.95 -4.99 -27.60
CA VAL A 48 34.58 -6.37 -27.26
C VAL A 48 33.08 -6.35 -26.94
N PRO A 49 32.31 -7.38 -27.37
CA PRO A 49 30.89 -7.51 -27.06
C PRO A 49 30.69 -7.91 -25.59
N THR A 50 31.22 -7.16 -24.62
CA THR A 50 31.23 -7.63 -23.22
C THR A 50 29.82 -7.89 -22.70
N TYR A 51 28.85 -7.07 -23.10
CA TYR A 51 27.45 -7.29 -22.78
C TYR A 51 26.95 -8.63 -23.35
N GLN A 52 27.13 -8.87 -24.65
CA GLN A 52 26.66 -10.09 -25.31
C GLN A 52 27.42 -11.34 -24.83
N ILE A 53 28.68 -11.20 -24.43
CA ILE A 53 29.46 -12.28 -23.81
C ILE A 53 28.90 -12.61 -22.42
N ILE A 54 28.54 -11.61 -21.61
CA ILE A 54 27.92 -11.83 -20.29
C ILE A 54 26.53 -12.44 -20.44
N THR A 55 25.73 -12.01 -21.42
CA THR A 55 24.38 -12.55 -21.66
C THR A 55 24.40 -13.91 -22.36
N GLY A 56 25.54 -14.37 -22.86
CA GLY A 56 25.67 -15.62 -23.61
C GLY A 56 25.05 -15.57 -25.01
N GLU A 57 24.77 -14.36 -25.53
CA GLU A 57 24.33 -14.12 -26.91
C GLU A 57 25.49 -14.20 -27.91
N TYR A 58 26.72 -14.00 -27.44
CA TYR A 58 27.91 -14.07 -28.26
C TYR A 58 28.69 -15.36 -28.02
N ASP A 59 28.97 -16.11 -29.08
CA ASP A 59 29.77 -17.32 -29.01
C ASP A 59 31.26 -17.00 -28.88
N ALA A 60 31.75 -17.00 -27.64
CA ALA A 60 33.16 -16.78 -27.35
C ALA A 60 34.02 -18.07 -27.40
N ARG A 61 33.43 -19.25 -27.69
CA ARG A 61 34.16 -20.54 -27.72
C ARG A 61 35.38 -20.53 -28.63
N PRO A 62 35.33 -20.00 -29.88
CA PRO A 62 36.48 -20.04 -30.78
C PRO A 62 37.69 -19.29 -30.21
N TYR A 63 37.47 -18.15 -29.57
CA TYR A 63 38.54 -17.33 -28.99
C TYR A 63 39.14 -17.99 -27.75
N PHE A 64 38.34 -18.66 -26.93
CA PHE A 64 38.83 -19.44 -25.81
C PHE A 64 39.70 -20.61 -26.29
N ALA A 65 39.27 -21.32 -27.33
CA ALA A 65 40.04 -22.40 -27.94
C ALA A 65 41.39 -21.91 -28.49
N ASN A 66 41.40 -20.77 -29.21
CA ASN A 66 42.62 -20.16 -29.74
C ASN A 66 43.61 -19.73 -28.64
N LEU A 67 43.10 -19.34 -27.47
CA LEU A 67 43.92 -19.00 -26.30
C LEU A 67 44.35 -20.23 -25.48
N GLY A 68 43.84 -21.42 -25.80
CA GLY A 68 44.06 -22.65 -25.03
C GLY A 68 43.36 -22.66 -23.67
N LEU A 69 42.18 -22.04 -23.58
CA LEU A 69 41.36 -21.90 -22.38
C LEU A 69 40.08 -22.75 -22.47
N ASN A 70 39.60 -23.21 -21.32
CA ASN A 70 38.30 -23.89 -21.25
C ASN A 70 37.17 -22.86 -21.27
N TYR A 71 36.25 -23.00 -22.21
CA TYR A 71 35.03 -22.19 -22.24
C TYR A 71 33.96 -22.80 -21.35
N THR A 72 33.36 -21.97 -20.50
CA THR A 72 32.17 -22.32 -19.73
C THR A 72 31.09 -21.30 -20.04
N TYR A 73 29.91 -21.80 -20.44
CA TYR A 73 28.78 -20.94 -20.77
C TYR A 73 28.43 -20.02 -19.58
N PRO A 74 28.15 -18.72 -19.78
CA PRO A 74 27.86 -17.80 -18.70
C PRO A 74 26.60 -18.22 -17.92
N ARG A 75 26.71 -18.33 -16.59
CA ARG A 75 25.56 -18.62 -15.70
C ARG A 75 24.44 -17.57 -15.82
N THR A 76 24.79 -16.35 -16.19
CA THR A 76 23.87 -15.23 -16.44
C THR A 76 22.98 -15.41 -17.67
N ALA A 77 23.33 -16.32 -18.58
CA ALA A 77 22.62 -16.51 -19.84
C ALA A 77 21.19 -17.05 -19.65
N ASP A 78 20.97 -17.92 -18.66
CA ASP A 78 19.63 -18.43 -18.36
C ASP A 78 18.71 -17.29 -17.86
N THR A 79 19.23 -16.43 -16.99
CA THR A 79 18.51 -15.24 -16.52
C THR A 79 18.20 -14.29 -17.69
N PHE A 80 19.14 -14.14 -18.64
CA PHE A 80 18.93 -13.35 -19.85
C PHE A 80 17.80 -13.91 -20.72
N LYS A 81 17.82 -15.21 -21.01
CA LYS A 81 16.77 -15.87 -21.81
C LYS A 81 15.40 -15.71 -21.19
N LEU A 82 15.29 -15.88 -19.87
CA LEU A 82 14.04 -15.67 -19.14
C LEU A 82 13.55 -14.21 -19.20
N SER A 83 14.49 -13.26 -19.30
CA SER A 83 14.17 -11.84 -19.40
C SER A 83 13.77 -11.39 -20.81
N ASN A 84 14.12 -12.12 -21.86
CA ASN A 84 13.70 -11.81 -23.23
C ASN A 84 12.23 -12.17 -23.53
N SER A 85 11.45 -12.53 -22.52
CA SER A 85 10.00 -12.69 -22.66
C SER A 85 9.36 -11.36 -23.08
N PRO A 86 8.39 -11.35 -24.03
CA PRO A 86 7.73 -10.14 -24.52
C PRO A 86 7.07 -9.30 -23.40
N ASN A 87 6.80 -9.93 -22.26
CA ASN A 87 6.14 -9.33 -21.11
C ASN A 87 7.10 -8.69 -20.08
N PHE A 88 8.40 -8.66 -20.36
CA PHE A 88 9.42 -8.13 -19.46
C PHE A 88 10.14 -6.92 -20.08
N THR A 89 9.98 -5.74 -19.47
CA THR A 89 10.48 -4.48 -20.05
C THR A 89 11.69 -3.89 -19.31
N THR A 90 12.15 -4.52 -18.23
CA THR A 90 13.18 -3.95 -17.37
C THR A 90 14.56 -4.44 -17.79
N LYS A 91 15.55 -3.54 -17.93
CA LYS A 91 16.93 -3.98 -18.15
C LYS A 91 17.44 -4.70 -16.89
N ILE A 92 17.99 -5.90 -17.06
CA ILE A 92 18.50 -6.72 -15.93
C ILE A 92 20.00 -6.62 -15.74
N PHE A 93 20.78 -6.31 -16.79
CA PHE A 93 22.23 -6.28 -16.74
C PHE A 93 22.81 -4.88 -16.76
N VAL A 94 23.90 -4.69 -16.01
CA VAL A 94 24.66 -3.45 -15.97
C VAL A 94 25.41 -3.20 -17.28
N LYS A 95 25.58 -1.94 -17.64
CA LYS A 95 26.49 -1.53 -18.72
C LYS A 95 27.95 -1.52 -18.26
N THR A 96 28.17 -1.09 -17.02
CA THR A 96 29.48 -0.95 -16.39
C THR A 96 29.61 -1.91 -15.21
N PRO A 97 30.81 -2.47 -14.95
CA PRO A 97 31.02 -3.37 -13.84
C PRO A 97 30.72 -2.72 -12.50
N LYS A 98 30.35 -3.54 -11.52
CA LYS A 98 30.28 -3.19 -10.10
C LYS A 98 31.10 -4.20 -9.32
N VAL A 99 31.81 -3.77 -8.29
CA VAL A 99 32.68 -4.66 -7.51
C VAL A 99 32.59 -4.40 -6.03
N CYS A 100 32.88 -5.43 -5.23
CA CYS A 100 33.13 -5.27 -3.80
C CYS A 100 34.64 -5.28 -3.56
N PRO A 101 35.24 -4.19 -3.03
CA PRO A 101 36.68 -4.12 -2.81
C PRO A 101 37.20 -5.23 -1.88
N LYS A 102 36.42 -5.59 -0.84
CA LYS A 102 36.78 -6.69 0.09
C LYS A 102 36.73 -8.08 -0.56
N CYS A 103 35.76 -8.36 -1.42
CA CYS A 103 35.75 -9.62 -2.19
C CYS A 103 36.95 -9.68 -3.14
N LEU A 104 37.28 -8.57 -3.81
CA LEU A 104 38.44 -8.56 -4.70
C LEU A 104 39.75 -8.82 -3.94
N LYS A 105 39.91 -8.22 -2.75
CA LYS A 105 41.07 -8.47 -1.89
C LYS A 105 41.18 -9.93 -1.41
N ASN A 106 40.05 -10.51 -1.00
CA ASN A 106 40.02 -11.85 -0.42
C ASN A 106 40.07 -12.96 -1.48
N ASP A 107 39.26 -12.81 -2.53
CA ASP A 107 38.95 -13.87 -3.49
C ASP A 107 39.67 -13.65 -4.84
N GLY A 108 40.01 -12.40 -5.19
CA GLY A 108 40.74 -12.06 -6.42
C GLY A 108 39.90 -12.10 -7.71
N TYR A 109 38.57 -12.20 -7.62
CA TYR A 109 37.68 -12.19 -8.79
C TYR A 109 36.33 -11.50 -8.53
N SER A 110 35.60 -11.17 -9.60
CA SER A 110 34.24 -10.62 -9.54
C SER A 110 33.18 -11.68 -9.80
N SER A 111 32.15 -11.72 -8.95
CA SER A 111 31.02 -12.64 -9.09
C SER A 111 30.11 -12.29 -10.28
N ASP A 112 29.52 -13.31 -10.90
CA ASP A 112 28.51 -13.18 -11.96
C ASP A 112 27.25 -12.43 -11.50
N LEU A 113 26.84 -12.56 -10.22
CA LEU A 113 25.71 -11.85 -9.63
C LEU A 113 25.83 -10.34 -9.78
N TRP A 114 27.05 -9.79 -9.72
CA TRP A 114 27.30 -8.35 -9.79
C TRP A 114 26.97 -7.75 -11.15
N CYS A 115 26.81 -8.60 -12.18
CA CYS A 115 26.35 -8.17 -13.50
C CYS A 115 24.87 -7.74 -13.49
N HIS A 116 24.08 -8.15 -12.50
CA HIS A 116 22.67 -7.79 -12.42
C HIS A 116 22.51 -6.38 -11.81
N ILE A 117 21.66 -5.55 -12.42
CA ILE A 117 21.32 -4.22 -11.92
C ILE A 117 20.70 -4.30 -10.52
N ALA A 118 19.90 -5.33 -10.27
CA ALA A 118 19.18 -5.52 -9.01
C ALA A 118 20.07 -6.04 -7.87
N TYR A 119 21.32 -6.43 -8.14
CA TYR A 119 22.28 -6.80 -7.10
C TYR A 119 23.18 -5.59 -6.82
N THR A 120 22.83 -4.81 -5.79
CA THR A 120 23.44 -3.49 -5.53
C THR A 120 24.40 -3.48 -4.34
N ALA A 121 24.28 -4.45 -3.43
CA ALA A 121 25.16 -4.59 -2.27
C ALA A 121 25.76 -5.99 -2.15
N CYS A 122 27.01 -6.07 -1.69
CA CYS A 122 27.66 -7.31 -1.33
C CYS A 122 27.06 -7.87 -0.04
N ILE A 123 26.43 -9.03 -0.12
CA ILE A 123 25.81 -9.70 1.04
C ILE A 123 26.88 -10.26 1.99
N LYS A 124 28.02 -10.73 1.45
CA LYS A 124 29.14 -11.29 2.25
C LYS A 124 29.75 -10.22 3.17
N HIS A 125 30.10 -9.06 2.63
CA HIS A 125 30.78 -7.99 3.37
C HIS A 125 29.87 -6.86 3.87
N LYS A 126 28.58 -6.88 3.52
CA LYS A 126 27.56 -5.89 3.91
C LYS A 126 27.88 -4.45 3.44
N LEU A 127 28.45 -4.34 2.24
CA LEU A 127 28.89 -3.09 1.64
C LEU A 127 28.15 -2.83 0.32
N MET A 128 27.98 -1.56 -0.03
CA MET A 128 27.55 -1.16 -1.36
C MET A 128 28.60 -1.59 -2.40
N LEU A 129 28.14 -2.09 -3.55
CA LEU A 129 29.05 -2.33 -4.66
C LEU A 129 29.49 -1.00 -5.26
N VAL A 130 30.77 -0.91 -5.59
CA VAL A 130 31.41 0.28 -6.15
C VAL A 130 31.42 0.15 -7.67
N ASP A 131 30.99 1.21 -8.35
CA ASP A 131 31.02 1.29 -9.82
C ASP A 131 31.44 2.66 -10.35
N THR A 132 31.67 3.61 -9.44
CA THR A 132 31.98 5.01 -9.72
C THR A 132 33.03 5.46 -8.73
N ASN A 133 34.06 6.15 -9.22
CA ASN A 133 35.08 6.74 -8.37
C ASN A 133 34.52 8.06 -7.79
N PRO A 134 34.49 8.25 -6.46
CA PRO A 134 33.94 9.48 -5.88
C PRO A 134 34.81 10.72 -6.17
N ASP A 135 36.11 10.56 -6.39
CA ASP A 135 37.04 11.69 -6.54
C ASP A 135 36.93 12.34 -7.92
N ASN A 136 36.66 11.53 -8.96
CA ASN A 136 36.63 11.98 -10.35
C ASN A 136 35.34 11.65 -11.12
N GLY A 137 34.38 10.98 -10.47
CA GLY A 137 33.10 10.59 -11.07
C GLY A 137 33.18 9.53 -12.18
N LYS A 138 34.37 9.00 -12.50
CA LYS A 138 34.54 8.03 -13.60
C LYS A 138 33.94 6.68 -13.22
N ARG A 139 33.21 6.09 -14.18
CA ARG A 139 32.64 4.74 -14.03
C ARG A 139 33.69 3.67 -14.24
N LEU A 140 33.55 2.55 -13.53
CA LEU A 140 34.31 1.35 -13.82
C LEU A 140 34.08 0.92 -15.26
N SER A 141 35.13 0.40 -15.89
CA SER A 141 35.09 -0.10 -17.26
C SER A 141 35.42 -1.59 -17.30
N TRP A 142 34.83 -2.31 -18.25
CA TRP A 142 35.24 -3.67 -18.59
C TRP A 142 36.62 -3.72 -19.27
N TYR A 143 37.12 -2.59 -19.75
CA TYR A 143 38.42 -2.45 -20.45
C TYR A 143 39.55 -2.01 -19.52
N ARG A 144 39.47 -2.38 -18.24
CA ARG A 144 40.51 -2.09 -17.24
C ARG A 144 41.60 -3.16 -17.24
N GLY A 145 42.80 -2.76 -16.83
CA GLY A 145 43.96 -3.65 -16.78
C GLY A 145 44.00 -4.57 -15.56
N SER A 146 43.33 -4.19 -14.47
CA SER A 146 43.20 -5.00 -13.26
C SER A 146 41.82 -4.87 -12.65
N LEU A 147 41.39 -5.85 -11.85
CA LEU A 147 40.05 -5.87 -11.26
C LEU A 147 39.86 -4.84 -10.14
N ASP A 148 40.93 -4.50 -9.42
CA ASP A 148 40.95 -3.72 -8.19
C ASP A 148 41.20 -2.21 -8.39
N ARG A 149 41.24 -1.74 -9.65
CA ARG A 149 41.49 -0.35 -10.04
C ARG A 149 40.48 0.15 -11.07
N PHE A 150 40.28 1.48 -11.16
CA PHE A 150 39.45 2.06 -12.21
C PHE A 150 40.20 2.11 -13.56
N THR A 151 41.48 2.50 -13.52
CA THR A 151 42.38 2.63 -14.67
C THR A 151 43.79 2.16 -14.31
N LYS A 152 44.64 1.95 -15.33
CA LYS A 152 46.02 1.45 -15.14
C LYS A 152 46.93 2.45 -14.39
N GLY A 153 46.56 3.74 -14.37
CA GLY A 153 47.34 4.81 -13.73
C GLY A 153 46.86 5.24 -12.35
N ASP A 154 45.81 4.61 -11.82
CA ASP A 154 45.31 5.00 -10.49
C ASP A 154 46.27 4.54 -9.39
N PRO A 155 46.67 5.44 -8.48
CA PRO A 155 47.70 5.18 -7.47
C PRO A 155 47.22 4.24 -6.36
N SER A 156 45.91 4.18 -6.10
CA SER A 156 45.35 3.45 -4.96
C SER A 156 44.32 2.39 -5.38
N PRO A 157 44.36 1.19 -4.78
CA PRO A 157 43.29 0.20 -4.90
C PRO A 157 41.94 0.75 -4.41
N LEU A 158 40.84 0.10 -4.80
CA LEU A 158 39.46 0.45 -4.43
C LEU A 158 39.13 0.46 -2.90
N GLU A 159 40.12 0.27 -2.03
CA GLU A 159 39.95 0.04 -0.59
C GLU A 159 39.40 1.24 0.19
N GLY A 160 39.55 2.46 -0.31
CA GLY A 160 39.01 3.68 0.33
C GLY A 160 37.50 3.87 0.16
N LEU A 161 36.83 3.09 -0.67
CA LEU A 161 35.46 3.34 -1.17
C LEU A 161 34.37 2.54 -0.46
N LEU A 162 34.52 2.32 0.85
CA LEU A 162 33.67 1.40 1.61
C LEU A 162 32.42 2.09 2.17
N VAL A 163 31.32 2.06 1.43
CA VAL A 163 30.01 2.50 1.92
C VAL A 163 29.24 1.30 2.50
N LYS A 164 28.80 1.39 3.76
CA LYS A 164 27.98 0.34 4.39
C LYS A 164 26.59 0.28 3.75
N ALA A 165 26.11 -0.93 3.48
CA ALA A 165 24.76 -1.13 2.96
C ALA A 165 23.73 -1.15 4.11
N SER A 166 22.57 -0.54 3.89
CA SER A 166 21.47 -0.58 4.86
C SER A 166 20.88 -2.00 4.98
N PRO A 167 20.23 -2.35 6.10
CA PRO A 167 19.54 -3.64 6.25
C PRO A 167 18.50 -3.91 5.15
N ASP A 168 17.79 -2.88 4.70
CA ASP A 168 16.81 -2.99 3.61
C ASP A 168 17.47 -3.29 2.27
N THR A 169 18.57 -2.59 1.97
CA THR A 169 19.36 -2.82 0.75
C THR A 169 19.94 -4.23 0.71
N LEU A 170 20.42 -4.73 1.85
CA LEU A 170 20.90 -6.11 1.99
C LEU A 170 19.77 -7.13 1.82
N ALA A 171 18.61 -6.88 2.41
CA ALA A 171 17.44 -7.75 2.25
C ALA A 171 16.97 -7.80 0.79
N PHE A 172 16.96 -6.66 0.09
CA PHE A 172 16.68 -6.59 -1.34
C PHE A 172 17.72 -7.38 -2.16
N SER A 173 19.01 -7.08 -2.02
CA SER A 173 20.08 -7.76 -2.77
C SER A 173 20.10 -9.27 -2.51
N LYS A 174 19.87 -9.70 -1.25
CA LYS A 174 19.74 -11.10 -0.86
C LYS A 174 18.55 -11.78 -1.52
N THR A 175 17.40 -11.11 -1.58
CA THR A 175 16.21 -11.65 -2.25
C THR A 175 16.46 -11.83 -3.74
N MET A 176 17.10 -10.86 -4.39
CA MET A 176 17.43 -10.95 -5.82
C MET A 176 18.44 -12.09 -6.09
N ALA A 177 19.46 -12.24 -5.25
CA ALA A 177 20.42 -13.34 -5.35
C ALA A 177 19.73 -14.71 -5.23
N CYS A 178 18.88 -14.91 -4.20
CA CYS A 178 18.13 -16.16 -4.06
C CYS A 178 17.21 -16.42 -5.26
N LEU A 179 16.54 -15.40 -5.79
CA LEU A 179 15.68 -15.56 -6.98
C LEU A 179 16.47 -15.95 -8.24
N ILE A 180 17.72 -15.49 -8.37
CA ILE A 180 18.60 -15.87 -9.48
C ILE A 180 19.14 -17.28 -9.30
N GLU A 181 19.62 -17.62 -8.09
CA GLU A 181 20.33 -18.88 -7.83
C GLU A 181 19.39 -20.05 -7.51
N THR A 182 18.44 -19.85 -6.59
CA THR A 182 17.56 -20.91 -6.08
C THR A 182 16.15 -20.84 -6.66
N ARG A 183 15.86 -19.82 -7.49
CA ARG A 183 14.54 -19.55 -8.11
C ARG A 183 13.40 -19.38 -7.09
N LYS A 184 13.73 -19.14 -5.82
CA LYS A 184 12.76 -18.97 -4.74
C LYS A 184 13.15 -17.80 -3.85
N PRO A 185 12.20 -16.91 -3.50
CA PRO A 185 12.49 -15.83 -2.57
C PRO A 185 12.68 -16.38 -1.14
N PRO A 186 13.52 -15.74 -0.31
CA PRO A 186 13.67 -16.11 1.10
C PRO A 186 12.37 -15.84 1.88
N LYS A 187 12.17 -16.55 3.00
CA LYS A 187 10.99 -16.38 3.87
C LYS A 187 10.79 -14.93 4.37
N SER A 188 11.90 -14.20 4.51
CA SER A 188 11.92 -12.79 4.92
C SER A 188 11.51 -11.79 3.82
N ALA A 189 11.30 -12.25 2.58
CA ALA A 189 10.85 -11.39 1.50
C ALA A 189 9.38 -10.95 1.69
N PRO A 190 9.00 -9.76 1.19
CA PRO A 190 7.61 -9.30 1.17
C PRO A 190 6.66 -10.36 0.61
N VAL A 191 5.48 -10.49 1.22
CA VAL A 191 4.48 -11.52 0.90
C VAL A 191 4.10 -11.50 -0.59
N ILE A 192 4.01 -10.31 -1.18
CA ILE A 192 3.70 -10.12 -2.60
C ILE A 192 4.74 -10.71 -3.56
N LEU A 193 5.96 -11.03 -3.11
CA LEU A 193 6.98 -11.67 -3.95
C LEU A 193 6.90 -13.20 -3.90
N ARG A 194 6.10 -13.78 -2.98
CA ARG A 194 6.01 -15.25 -2.83
C ARG A 194 5.43 -15.88 -4.09
N GLY A 195 6.12 -16.91 -4.60
CA GLY A 195 5.73 -17.63 -5.81
C GLY A 195 5.98 -16.88 -7.13
N LEU A 196 6.63 -15.71 -7.08
CA LEU A 196 7.10 -15.02 -8.28
C LEU A 196 8.52 -15.49 -8.64
N ASN A 197 8.82 -15.54 -9.93
CA ASN A 197 10.18 -15.75 -10.41
C ASN A 197 11.00 -14.43 -10.36
N PHE A 198 12.27 -14.49 -10.77
CA PHE A 198 13.16 -13.33 -10.78
C PHE A 198 12.62 -12.17 -11.64
N THR A 199 12.17 -12.43 -12.86
CA THR A 199 11.73 -11.38 -13.80
C THR A 199 10.44 -10.74 -13.32
N GLU A 200 9.46 -11.52 -12.88
CA GLU A 200 8.21 -11.01 -12.29
C GLU A 200 8.46 -10.17 -11.04
N SER A 201 9.33 -10.65 -10.14
CA SER A 201 9.70 -9.93 -8.92
C SER A 201 10.39 -8.61 -9.24
N LEU A 202 11.33 -8.61 -10.18
CA LEU A 202 12.04 -7.40 -10.57
C LEU A 202 11.13 -6.42 -11.31
N SER A 203 10.24 -6.87 -12.20
CA SER A 203 9.25 -5.99 -12.85
C SER A 203 8.38 -5.28 -11.82
N LEU A 204 7.92 -5.99 -10.80
CA LEU A 204 7.10 -5.45 -9.73
C LEU A 204 7.87 -4.38 -8.92
N ILE A 205 9.08 -4.70 -8.46
CA ILE A 205 9.89 -3.76 -7.69
C ILE A 205 10.28 -2.55 -8.55
N HIS A 206 10.69 -2.79 -9.80
CA HIS A 206 11.04 -1.73 -10.74
C HIS A 206 9.85 -0.84 -11.08
N PHE A 207 8.64 -1.39 -11.17
CA PHE A 207 7.42 -0.59 -11.36
C PHE A 207 7.26 0.43 -10.24
N ILE A 208 7.34 -0.01 -8.98
CA ILE A 208 7.21 0.88 -7.82
C ILE A 208 8.34 1.91 -7.80
N ALA A 209 9.60 1.46 -7.97
CA ALA A 209 10.75 2.36 -8.02
C ALA A 209 10.60 3.40 -9.13
N HIS A 210 10.08 3.01 -10.30
CA HIS A 210 9.88 3.89 -11.44
C HIS A 210 8.89 5.01 -11.16
N TYR A 211 7.72 4.69 -10.57
CA TYR A 211 6.72 5.71 -10.28
C TYR A 211 7.09 6.54 -9.04
N GLN A 212 7.77 5.97 -8.04
CA GLN A 212 8.39 6.78 -6.98
C GLN A 212 9.38 7.78 -7.55
N TYR A 213 10.33 7.32 -8.39
CA TYR A 213 11.30 8.20 -9.03
C TYR A 213 10.63 9.31 -9.86
N ARG A 214 9.65 8.94 -10.68
CA ARG A 214 8.93 9.89 -11.54
C ARG A 214 8.18 10.95 -10.74
N LEU A 215 7.60 10.60 -9.59
CA LEU A 215 6.90 11.55 -8.72
C LEU A 215 7.84 12.70 -8.28
N PHE A 216 9.09 12.39 -7.95
CA PHE A 216 10.04 13.38 -7.44
C PHE A 216 10.91 14.05 -8.52
N HIS A 217 11.14 13.39 -9.66
CA HIS A 217 12.12 13.84 -10.66
C HIS A 217 11.50 14.18 -12.02
N CYS A 218 10.19 13.96 -12.21
CA CYS A 218 9.50 14.15 -13.49
C CYS A 218 10.15 13.43 -14.70
N ALA A 219 10.94 12.38 -14.44
CA ALA A 219 11.73 11.67 -15.44
C ALA A 219 11.54 10.15 -15.35
N LEU A 220 11.97 9.43 -16.39
CA LEU A 220 11.92 7.96 -16.41
C LEU A 220 13.06 7.37 -15.57
N PHE A 221 12.72 6.43 -14.68
CA PHE A 221 13.74 5.67 -13.95
C PHE A 221 14.50 4.73 -14.90
N SER A 222 15.76 5.05 -15.17
CA SER A 222 16.69 4.26 -15.98
C SER A 222 17.90 3.83 -15.16
N PRO A 223 17.79 2.72 -14.40
CA PRO A 223 18.87 2.30 -13.50
C PRO A 223 20.15 1.88 -14.24
N ALA A 224 20.05 1.47 -15.52
CA ALA A 224 21.20 1.09 -16.33
C ALA A 224 22.12 2.27 -16.71
N SER A 225 21.66 3.52 -16.55
CA SER A 225 22.44 4.74 -16.79
C SER A 225 22.86 5.45 -15.51
N MET A 226 22.33 5.04 -14.35
CA MET A 226 22.66 5.60 -13.04
C MET A 226 23.88 4.92 -12.43
N ASP A 227 24.53 5.56 -11.47
CA ASP A 227 25.50 4.89 -10.59
C ASP A 227 24.78 3.93 -9.63
N ASN A 228 25.53 2.97 -9.09
CA ASN A 228 24.96 1.92 -8.26
C ASN A 228 24.39 2.47 -6.94
N LEU A 229 24.98 3.52 -6.37
CA LEU A 229 24.49 4.10 -5.12
C LEU A 229 23.10 4.71 -5.33
N THR A 230 22.94 5.52 -6.38
CA THR A 230 21.67 6.13 -6.77
C THR A 230 20.64 5.09 -7.16
N ALA A 231 20.99 4.12 -8.02
CA ALA A 231 20.05 3.05 -8.40
C ALA A 231 19.60 2.23 -7.18
N SER A 232 20.54 1.92 -6.27
CA SER A 232 20.25 1.19 -5.05
C SER A 232 19.33 1.94 -4.10
N HIS A 233 19.50 3.26 -3.98
CA HIS A 233 18.63 4.09 -3.16
C HIS A 233 17.16 3.92 -3.60
N HIS A 234 16.86 4.09 -4.89
CA HIS A 234 15.49 3.95 -5.40
C HIS A 234 14.94 2.54 -5.29
N TYR A 235 15.75 1.50 -5.51
CA TYR A 235 15.31 0.13 -5.25
C TYR A 235 15.06 -0.14 -3.77
N THR A 236 15.82 0.48 -2.88
CA THR A 236 15.64 0.37 -1.42
C THR A 236 14.34 1.04 -0.98
N GLU A 237 14.00 2.21 -1.51
CA GLU A 237 12.71 2.88 -1.23
C GLU A 237 11.51 2.04 -1.73
N ALA A 238 11.62 1.46 -2.92
CA ALA A 238 10.60 0.56 -3.43
C ALA A 238 10.45 -0.68 -2.54
N TRP A 239 11.57 -1.24 -2.07
CA TRP A 239 11.58 -2.36 -1.14
C TRP A 239 10.89 -2.03 0.20
N ARG A 240 11.13 -0.84 0.75
CA ARG A 240 10.46 -0.36 1.98
C ARG A 240 8.95 -0.23 1.79
N ALA A 241 8.50 0.27 0.64
CA ALA A 241 7.07 0.31 0.31
C ALA A 241 6.46 -1.10 0.27
N LEU A 242 7.18 -2.07 -0.30
CA LEU A 242 6.73 -3.46 -0.36
C LEU A 242 6.67 -4.17 1.00
N LYS A 243 7.54 -3.81 1.94
CA LYS A 243 7.44 -4.34 3.33
C LYS A 243 6.12 -3.96 4.00
N LYS A 244 5.52 -2.82 3.62
CA LYS A 244 4.24 -2.33 4.15
C LYS A 244 3.06 -2.65 3.22
N TRP A 245 3.15 -3.73 2.43
CA TRP A 245 2.11 -4.11 1.47
C TRP A 245 0.75 -4.43 2.14
N PRO A 246 -0.41 -4.06 1.55
CA PRO A 246 -0.61 -3.23 0.35
C PRO A 246 -0.55 -1.72 0.59
N LYS A 247 -0.53 -1.29 1.86
CA LYS A 247 -0.59 0.13 2.25
C LYS A 247 0.51 0.98 1.62
N GLY A 248 1.74 0.45 1.48
CA GLY A 248 2.85 1.18 0.85
C GLY A 248 2.60 1.54 -0.62
N PHE A 249 1.89 0.69 -1.37
CA PHE A 249 1.50 1.01 -2.75
C PHE A 249 0.31 1.97 -2.78
N HIS A 250 -0.66 1.82 -1.87
CA HIS A 250 -1.75 2.78 -1.74
C HIS A 250 -1.24 4.19 -1.43
N MET A 251 -0.23 4.33 -0.56
CA MET A 251 0.40 5.61 -0.28
C MET A 251 1.00 6.26 -1.54
N LEU A 252 1.68 5.48 -2.38
CA LEU A 252 2.20 5.96 -3.66
C LEU A 252 1.05 6.43 -4.58
N LEU A 253 -0.05 5.68 -4.66
CA LEU A 253 -1.20 6.06 -5.46
C LEU A 253 -1.87 7.34 -4.94
N SER A 254 -1.99 7.50 -3.63
CA SER A 254 -2.52 8.73 -3.00
C SER A 254 -1.68 9.95 -3.36
N GLN A 255 -0.35 9.84 -3.41
CA GLN A 255 0.50 10.96 -3.83
C GLN A 255 0.23 11.44 -5.26
N TYR A 256 -0.21 10.55 -6.16
CA TYR A 256 -0.62 10.90 -7.52
C TYR A 256 -2.05 11.47 -7.61
N ILE A 257 -2.87 11.31 -6.56
CA ILE A 257 -4.12 12.05 -6.43
C ILE A 257 -3.80 13.54 -6.26
N ASP A 258 -2.85 13.85 -5.39
CA ASP A 258 -2.42 15.23 -5.11
C ASP A 258 -1.54 15.81 -6.23
N ASN A 259 -0.74 14.95 -6.88
CA ASN A 259 0.16 15.33 -7.99
C ASN A 259 -0.24 14.61 -9.29
N PRO A 260 -1.24 15.13 -10.04
CA PRO A 260 -1.75 14.45 -11.23
C PRO A 260 -0.70 14.31 -12.34
N MET A 261 -0.70 13.16 -13.01
CA MET A 261 0.20 12.87 -14.15
C MET A 261 -0.03 13.74 -15.38
N SER A 262 -1.20 14.38 -15.51
CA SER A 262 -1.55 15.29 -16.61
C SER A 262 -2.10 16.61 -16.08
N GLN A 263 -1.56 17.72 -16.59
CA GLN A 263 -2.11 19.06 -16.39
C GLN A 263 -3.38 19.30 -17.25
N ARG A 264 -3.52 18.55 -18.36
CA ARG A 264 -4.67 18.65 -19.28
C ARG A 264 -5.80 17.71 -18.87
N GLY A 265 -7.04 18.21 -18.94
CA GLY A 265 -8.28 17.48 -18.63
C GLY A 265 -8.81 17.80 -17.23
N GLN A 266 -10.13 18.00 -17.13
CA GLN A 266 -10.78 18.44 -15.88
C GLN A 266 -10.99 17.30 -14.87
N SER A 267 -11.04 16.02 -15.29
CA SER A 267 -11.35 14.89 -14.39
C SER A 267 -11.02 13.52 -14.99
N GLY A 268 -11.07 12.45 -14.16
CA GLY A 268 -10.90 11.06 -14.59
C GLY A 268 -9.71 10.31 -13.97
N ILE A 269 -9.77 8.96 -13.95
CA ILE A 269 -8.65 8.09 -13.52
C ILE A 269 -7.43 8.33 -14.39
N ASN A 270 -7.62 8.50 -15.71
CA ASN A 270 -6.53 8.79 -16.64
C ASN A 270 -5.79 10.10 -16.31
N LYS A 271 -6.43 11.12 -15.73
CA LYS A 271 -5.70 12.35 -15.35
C LYS A 271 -4.60 12.07 -14.32
N HIS A 272 -4.87 11.19 -13.37
CA HIS A 272 -3.98 10.90 -12.24
C HIS A 272 -3.09 9.69 -12.47
N PHE A 273 -3.60 8.70 -13.21
CA PHE A 273 -2.99 7.38 -13.31
C PHE A 273 -2.83 6.88 -14.74
N ARG A 274 -2.96 7.72 -15.80
CA ARG A 274 -2.90 7.26 -17.21
C ARG A 274 -1.77 6.27 -17.45
N ASP A 275 -0.55 6.63 -17.08
CA ASP A 275 0.61 5.81 -17.40
C ASP A 275 0.72 4.57 -16.49
N ILE A 276 0.31 4.68 -15.22
CA ILE A 276 0.19 3.53 -14.30
C ILE A 276 -0.82 2.54 -14.89
N HIS A 277 -2.03 3.00 -15.19
CA HIS A 277 -3.11 2.20 -15.72
C HIS A 277 -2.71 1.55 -17.05
N GLU A 278 -2.10 2.29 -17.97
CA GLU A 278 -1.63 1.76 -19.24
C GLU A 278 -0.56 0.67 -19.05
N LYS A 279 0.44 0.91 -18.19
CA LYS A 279 1.53 -0.03 -17.98
C LYS A 279 1.07 -1.31 -17.26
N LEU A 280 0.14 -1.21 -16.31
CA LEU A 280 -0.49 -2.35 -15.64
C LEU A 280 -1.31 -3.24 -16.60
N HIS A 281 -1.88 -2.65 -17.66
CA HIS A 281 -2.72 -3.38 -18.63
C HIS A 281 -1.98 -3.86 -19.87
N ARG A 282 -0.82 -3.30 -20.19
CA ARG A 282 0.05 -3.78 -21.28
C ARG A 282 0.74 -5.10 -20.92
N GLN A 283 1.09 -5.33 -19.66
CA GLN A 283 1.81 -6.53 -19.20
C GLN A 283 0.86 -7.52 -18.52
N ARG A 284 -0.01 -8.18 -19.29
CA ARG A 284 -1.09 -9.02 -18.73
C ARG A 284 -0.59 -10.31 -18.10
N ASP A 285 0.41 -10.94 -18.70
CA ASP A 285 0.87 -12.28 -18.29
C ASP A 285 1.90 -12.26 -17.16
N ASN A 286 2.46 -11.09 -16.83
CA ASN A 286 3.41 -10.96 -15.74
C ASN A 286 2.67 -11.02 -14.39
N LYS A 287 2.85 -12.11 -13.64
CA LYS A 287 2.16 -12.32 -12.36
C LYS A 287 2.46 -11.24 -11.32
N GLY A 288 3.66 -10.67 -11.33
CA GLY A 288 4.03 -9.57 -10.44
C GLY A 288 3.24 -8.29 -10.74
N ILE A 289 3.07 -7.97 -12.02
CA ILE A 289 2.26 -6.83 -12.47
C ILE A 289 0.76 -7.09 -12.28
N ALA A 290 0.31 -8.34 -12.45
CA ALA A 290 -1.08 -8.73 -12.17
C ALA A 290 -1.46 -8.45 -10.71
N ARG A 291 -0.57 -8.75 -9.75
CA ARG A 291 -0.77 -8.41 -8.32
C ARG A 291 -0.86 -6.91 -8.09
N LEU A 292 -0.01 -6.10 -8.76
CA LEU A 292 -0.11 -4.65 -8.70
C LEU A 292 -1.42 -4.13 -9.29
N ARG A 293 -1.89 -4.73 -10.38
CA ARG A 293 -3.15 -4.38 -11.03
C ARG A 293 -4.35 -4.67 -10.13
N GLU A 294 -4.38 -5.83 -9.48
CA GLU A 294 -5.43 -6.18 -8.53
C GLU A 294 -5.49 -5.18 -7.37
N THR A 295 -4.35 -4.85 -6.76
CA THR A 295 -4.31 -3.86 -5.67
C THR A 295 -4.60 -2.44 -6.16
N PHE A 296 -4.25 -2.09 -7.40
CA PHE A 296 -4.68 -0.84 -8.01
C PHE A 296 -6.21 -0.79 -8.15
N HIS A 297 -6.87 -1.87 -8.58
CA HIS A 297 -8.34 -1.93 -8.62
C HIS A 297 -8.95 -1.79 -7.23
N GLN A 298 -8.45 -2.53 -6.23
CA GLN A 298 -8.88 -2.38 -4.83
C GLN A 298 -8.73 -0.95 -4.31
N PHE A 299 -7.63 -0.27 -4.66
CA PHE A 299 -7.42 1.13 -4.28
C PHE A 299 -8.45 2.06 -4.92
N ILE A 300 -8.75 1.88 -6.20
CA ILE A 300 -9.75 2.68 -6.92
C ILE A 300 -11.15 2.42 -6.34
N ASP A 301 -11.51 1.15 -6.07
CA ASP A 301 -12.78 0.75 -5.48
C ASP A 301 -13.01 1.46 -4.13
N ILE A 302 -11.97 1.56 -3.29
CA ILE A 302 -12.06 2.14 -1.95
C ILE A 302 -12.06 3.69 -1.99
N ASN A 303 -11.18 4.30 -2.79
CA ASN A 303 -10.82 5.71 -2.62
C ASN A 303 -11.39 6.65 -3.71
N TRP A 304 -12.00 6.13 -4.78
CA TRP A 304 -12.43 6.96 -5.90
C TRP A 304 -13.94 7.28 -5.87
N PRO A 305 -14.33 8.56 -5.71
CA PRO A 305 -15.73 8.94 -5.63
C PRO A 305 -16.48 8.95 -6.97
N ASN A 306 -17.82 8.96 -6.89
CA ASN A 306 -18.87 8.83 -7.93
C ASN A 306 -18.75 9.65 -9.25
N ALA A 307 -17.67 10.39 -9.51
CA ALA A 307 -17.56 11.30 -10.66
C ALA A 307 -17.23 10.62 -12.01
N ILE A 308 -17.12 9.29 -12.08
CA ILE A 308 -16.87 8.57 -13.34
C ILE A 308 -17.94 7.51 -13.56
N GLN A 309 -18.73 7.68 -14.63
CA GLN A 309 -19.68 6.70 -15.15
C GLN A 309 -18.97 5.36 -15.35
N ALA A 310 -19.52 4.27 -14.81
CA ALA A 310 -18.99 2.91 -14.94
C ALA A 310 -18.67 2.53 -16.39
N ASN A 311 -19.50 3.03 -17.33
CA ASN A 311 -19.38 2.81 -18.78
C ASN A 311 -18.06 3.36 -19.38
N ARG A 312 -17.36 4.28 -18.70
CA ARG A 312 -16.04 4.79 -19.12
C ARG A 312 -14.86 4.02 -18.52
N LEU A 313 -15.12 3.04 -17.67
CA LEU A 313 -14.11 2.22 -16.96
C LEU A 313 -14.14 0.76 -17.43
N SER A 314 -14.27 0.52 -18.74
CA SER A 314 -14.42 -0.83 -19.32
C SER A 314 -13.29 -1.83 -19.02
N ARG A 315 -12.19 -1.41 -18.40
CA ARG A 315 -11.04 -2.26 -18.03
C ARG A 315 -10.86 -2.48 -16.54
N ILE A 316 -11.63 -1.81 -15.69
CA ILE A 316 -11.57 -1.97 -14.22
C ILE A 316 -12.80 -2.78 -13.82
N SER A 317 -12.58 -4.01 -13.34
CA SER A 317 -13.62 -4.82 -12.72
C SER A 317 -13.94 -4.25 -11.34
N LEU A 318 -14.97 -3.42 -11.26
CA LEU A 318 -15.50 -2.95 -9.98
C LEU A 318 -16.27 -4.10 -9.33
N SER A 319 -16.03 -4.34 -8.06
CA SER A 319 -16.63 -5.45 -7.30
C SER A 319 -18.12 -5.25 -6.95
N SER A 320 -18.62 -4.02 -7.05
CA SER A 320 -19.99 -3.64 -6.67
C SER A 320 -20.46 -2.40 -7.44
N ASP A 321 -21.73 -2.38 -7.83
CA ASP A 321 -22.41 -1.17 -8.34
C ASP A 321 -22.63 -0.13 -7.23
N GLU A 322 -22.73 -0.58 -5.97
CA GLU A 322 -22.76 0.30 -4.80
C GLU A 322 -21.34 0.67 -4.38
N ARG A 323 -20.99 1.96 -4.51
CA ARG A 323 -19.65 2.48 -4.23
C ARG A 323 -19.54 3.06 -2.82
N PRO A 324 -18.35 2.99 -2.19
CA PRO A 324 -18.18 3.33 -0.78
C PRO A 324 -18.17 4.84 -0.49
N LEU A 325 -17.87 5.70 -1.46
CA LEU A 325 -17.78 7.15 -1.26
C LEU A 325 -18.92 7.90 -1.95
N ILE A 326 -19.64 8.71 -1.18
CA ILE A 326 -20.77 9.53 -1.63
C ILE A 326 -20.47 11.02 -1.50
N SER A 327 -21.09 11.82 -2.36
CA SER A 327 -21.03 13.27 -2.32
C SER A 327 -21.85 13.85 -1.16
N GLN A 328 -21.63 15.13 -0.86
CA GLN A 328 -22.43 15.84 0.14
C GLN A 328 -23.92 15.85 -0.18
N ARG A 329 -24.31 15.98 -1.45
CA ARG A 329 -25.73 15.93 -1.87
C ARG A 329 -26.34 14.55 -1.65
N GLU A 330 -25.61 13.50 -1.98
CA GLU A 330 -26.07 12.13 -1.71
C GLU A 330 -26.18 11.86 -0.21
N ALA A 331 -25.23 12.36 0.61
CA ALA A 331 -25.31 12.25 2.05
C ALA A 331 -26.53 13.00 2.63
N GLN A 332 -26.82 14.20 2.12
CA GLN A 332 -28.03 14.96 2.47
C GLN A 332 -29.31 14.20 2.13
N ASN A 333 -29.36 13.56 0.96
CA ASN A 333 -30.52 12.78 0.52
C ASN A 333 -30.71 11.53 1.39
N ILE A 334 -29.64 10.79 1.68
CA ILE A 334 -29.70 9.58 2.52
C ILE A 334 -30.10 9.92 3.96
N LEU A 335 -29.59 11.03 4.51
CA LEU A 335 -29.93 11.48 5.87
C LEU A 335 -31.22 12.32 5.92
N ASN A 336 -31.83 12.60 4.76
CA ASN A 336 -32.94 13.53 4.61
C ASN A 336 -32.74 14.85 5.39
N CYS A 337 -31.56 15.47 5.25
CA CYS A 337 -31.18 16.65 6.05
C CYS A 337 -30.51 17.75 5.22
N ARG A 338 -30.50 18.97 5.77
CA ARG A 338 -29.85 20.14 5.16
C ARG A 338 -28.34 20.12 5.39
N GLU A 339 -27.60 20.85 4.55
CA GLU A 339 -26.13 20.93 4.60
C GLU A 339 -25.54 21.23 5.99
N PRO A 340 -26.06 22.21 6.77
CA PRO A 340 -25.51 22.51 8.09
C PRO A 340 -25.53 21.31 9.04
N ARG A 341 -26.48 20.38 8.85
CA ARG A 341 -26.58 19.18 9.67
C ARG A 341 -25.46 18.19 9.38
N VAL A 342 -25.08 18.04 8.12
CA VAL A 342 -23.92 17.22 7.72
C VAL A 342 -22.64 17.81 8.32
N HIS A 343 -22.46 19.14 8.28
CA HIS A 343 -21.31 19.80 8.92
C HIS A 343 -21.26 19.60 10.44
N SER A 344 -22.41 19.63 11.11
CA SER A 344 -22.53 19.32 12.55
C SER A 344 -22.14 17.86 12.86
N LEU A 345 -22.48 16.91 11.99
CA LEU A 345 -22.04 15.51 12.15
C LEU A 345 -20.54 15.33 11.94
N ILE A 346 -19.93 16.13 11.06
CA ILE A 346 -18.48 16.18 10.88
C ILE A 346 -17.80 16.76 12.12
N SER A 347 -18.30 17.88 12.67
CA SER A 347 -17.72 18.51 13.86
C SER A 347 -17.76 17.60 15.10
N GLN A 348 -18.77 16.73 15.19
CA GLN A 348 -18.92 15.72 16.23
C GLN A 348 -18.08 14.46 16.00
N GLY A 349 -17.37 14.34 14.87
CA GLY A 349 -16.60 13.15 14.51
C GLY A 349 -17.46 11.91 14.21
N ARG A 350 -18.76 12.09 13.91
CA ARG A 350 -19.67 10.97 13.59
C ARG A 350 -19.59 10.52 12.13
N ILE A 351 -19.16 11.42 11.25
CA ILE A 351 -18.89 11.12 9.83
C ILE A 351 -17.48 11.62 9.54
N THR A 352 -16.67 10.78 8.91
CA THR A 352 -15.30 11.12 8.55
C THR A 352 -15.28 11.79 7.16
N PRO A 353 -14.84 13.06 7.04
CA PRO A 353 -14.72 13.70 5.74
C PRO A 353 -13.52 13.13 4.97
N HIS A 354 -13.76 12.57 3.79
CA HIS A 354 -12.73 12.14 2.86
C HIS A 354 -12.53 13.22 1.78
N ARG A 355 -11.41 13.95 1.85
CA ARG A 355 -11.07 14.98 0.86
C ARG A 355 -10.52 14.34 -0.40
N PHE A 356 -11.14 14.66 -1.54
CA PHE A 356 -10.69 14.21 -2.85
C PHE A 356 -10.89 15.33 -3.88
N LYS A 357 -9.81 15.75 -4.57
CA LYS A 357 -9.83 16.87 -5.54
C LYS A 357 -10.36 18.19 -4.95
N GLY A 358 -10.03 18.49 -3.69
CA GLY A 358 -10.54 19.67 -2.98
C GLY A 358 -12.04 19.63 -2.66
N LYS A 359 -12.74 18.53 -2.99
CA LYS A 359 -14.14 18.30 -2.62
C LYS A 359 -14.21 17.29 -1.47
N THR A 360 -15.23 17.42 -0.63
CA THR A 360 -15.46 16.53 0.51
C THR A 360 -16.44 15.42 0.12
N TYR A 361 -16.04 14.18 0.38
CA TYR A 361 -16.85 12.98 0.23
C TYR A 361 -16.98 12.27 1.57
N PHE A 362 -17.94 11.36 1.66
CA PHE A 362 -18.29 10.66 2.89
C PHE A 362 -18.41 9.17 2.64
N TYR A 363 -18.10 8.35 3.63
CA TYR A 363 -18.30 6.91 3.50
C TYR A 363 -19.79 6.56 3.59
N ARG A 364 -20.30 5.85 2.59
CA ARG A 364 -21.70 5.45 2.47
C ARG A 364 -22.16 4.60 3.65
N ASN A 365 -21.28 3.71 4.16
CA ASN A 365 -21.59 2.86 5.30
C ASN A 365 -21.80 3.67 6.59
N GLU A 366 -20.97 4.69 6.87
CA GLU A 366 -21.13 5.60 8.01
C GLU A 366 -22.45 6.36 7.91
N VAL A 367 -22.73 6.95 6.75
CA VAL A 367 -23.94 7.72 6.50
C VAL A 367 -25.20 6.83 6.61
N ASN A 368 -25.18 5.63 6.01
CA ASN A 368 -26.27 4.67 6.12
C ASN A 368 -26.48 4.18 7.56
N SER A 369 -25.41 4.01 8.33
CA SER A 369 -25.50 3.60 9.74
C SER A 369 -26.20 4.67 10.57
N ILE A 370 -25.92 5.95 10.31
CA ILE A 370 -26.60 7.07 10.96
C ILE A 370 -28.05 7.18 10.50
N ALA A 371 -28.33 7.03 9.20
CA ALA A 371 -29.69 7.03 8.68
C ALA A 371 -30.54 5.93 9.34
N LYS A 372 -30.02 4.69 9.41
CA LYS A 372 -30.66 3.58 10.13
C LYS A 372 -30.84 3.88 11.61
N LEU A 373 -29.88 4.56 12.25
CA LEU A 373 -30.01 4.95 13.65
C LEU A 373 -31.15 5.95 13.86
N TYR A 374 -31.37 6.88 12.93
CA TYR A 374 -32.49 7.84 12.99
C TYR A 374 -33.83 7.20 12.64
N GLU A 375 -33.87 6.29 11.67
CA GLU A 375 -35.09 5.58 11.28
C GLU A 375 -35.62 4.64 12.38
N ASN A 376 -34.72 3.94 13.07
CA ASN A 376 -35.09 2.97 14.11
C ASN A 376 -35.43 3.60 15.47
N ASN A 377 -35.26 4.92 15.63
CA ASN A 377 -35.40 5.61 16.91
C ASN A 377 -36.26 6.86 16.77
N TRP A 378 -36.60 7.49 17.90
CA TRP A 378 -37.48 8.64 17.89
C TRP A 378 -36.72 9.96 18.02
N SER A 379 -37.12 10.92 17.20
CA SER A 379 -36.89 12.35 17.49
C SER A 379 -37.72 12.79 18.71
N MET A 380 -37.36 13.92 19.32
CA MET A 380 -38.13 14.49 20.43
C MET A 380 -39.62 14.68 20.08
N LYS A 381 -39.92 15.11 18.85
CA LYS A 381 -41.31 15.34 18.39
C LYS A 381 -42.09 14.03 18.28
N GLN A 382 -41.48 13.00 17.68
CA GLN A 382 -42.09 11.67 17.58
C GLN A 382 -42.28 11.07 18.97
N ALA A 383 -41.28 11.13 19.84
CA ALA A 383 -41.38 10.60 21.19
C ALA A 383 -42.48 11.27 22.01
N VAL A 384 -42.63 12.60 21.95
CA VAL A 384 -43.76 13.31 22.62
C VAL A 384 -45.12 12.82 22.10
N SER A 385 -45.25 12.60 20.79
CA SER A 385 -46.49 12.13 20.17
C SER A 385 -46.85 10.68 20.55
N GLU A 386 -45.84 9.79 20.54
CA GLU A 386 -45.99 8.36 20.81
C GLU A 386 -46.13 8.05 22.30
N ILE A 387 -45.32 8.70 23.14
CA ILE A 387 -45.30 8.50 24.59
C ILE A 387 -46.43 9.27 25.29
N GLU A 388 -46.95 10.31 24.65
CA GLU A 388 -47.99 11.21 25.19
C GLU A 388 -47.61 11.93 26.50
N LEU A 389 -46.31 12.17 26.70
CA LEU A 389 -45.78 13.03 27.75
C LEU A 389 -45.43 14.40 27.18
N SER A 390 -45.52 15.45 28.02
CA SER A 390 -45.11 16.79 27.60
C SER A 390 -43.60 16.82 27.31
N ARG A 391 -43.17 17.75 26.45
CA ARG A 391 -41.74 17.93 26.13
C ARG A 391 -40.89 18.14 27.39
N HIS A 392 -41.42 18.84 28.39
CA HIS A 392 -40.76 19.08 29.67
C HIS A 392 -40.58 17.79 30.47
N GLN A 393 -41.66 16.99 30.61
CA GLN A 393 -41.64 15.72 31.34
C GLN A 393 -40.68 14.73 30.68
N LEU A 394 -40.74 14.61 29.34
CA LEU A 394 -39.84 13.74 28.60
C LEU A 394 -38.38 14.16 28.78
N LYS A 395 -38.08 15.48 28.81
CA LYS A 395 -36.73 15.98 29.08
C LYS A 395 -36.27 15.60 30.49
N GLN A 396 -37.11 15.77 31.52
CA GLN A 396 -36.78 15.34 32.89
C GLN A 396 -36.42 13.85 32.96
N LEU A 397 -37.16 13.00 32.26
CA LEU A 397 -36.88 11.55 32.21
C LEU A 397 -35.59 11.20 31.47
N LEU A 398 -35.25 11.95 30.41
CA LEU A 398 -34.00 11.77 29.67
C LEU A 398 -32.78 12.27 30.45
N ASP A 399 -32.93 13.38 31.18
CA ASP A 399 -31.89 13.96 32.03
C ASP A 399 -31.63 13.07 33.26
N ALA A 400 -32.69 12.51 33.86
CA ALA A 400 -32.61 11.53 34.95
C ALA A 400 -32.10 10.14 34.51
N GLY A 401 -31.89 9.91 33.21
CA GLY A 401 -31.39 8.63 32.68
C GLY A 401 -32.40 7.48 32.72
N ILE A 402 -33.66 7.75 33.05
CA ILE A 402 -34.75 6.76 33.10
C ILE A 402 -35.10 6.29 31.69
N ILE A 403 -35.13 7.22 30.73
CA ILE A 403 -35.27 6.88 29.31
C ILE A 403 -33.89 6.96 28.65
N LYS A 404 -33.48 5.87 28.00
CA LYS A 404 -32.20 5.81 27.29
C LYS A 404 -32.20 6.73 26.07
N SER A 405 -31.32 7.72 26.07
CA SER A 405 -30.98 8.51 24.88
C SER A 405 -29.75 7.92 24.20
N LEU A 406 -29.79 7.83 22.86
CA LEU A 406 -28.62 7.50 22.03
C LEU A 406 -27.86 8.76 21.62
N GLN A 407 -28.52 9.92 21.67
CA GLN A 407 -27.95 11.23 21.42
C GLN A 407 -28.68 12.27 22.27
N LYS A 408 -27.93 13.00 23.09
CA LYS A 408 -28.42 14.17 23.86
C LYS A 408 -28.25 15.43 23.04
N ALA A 409 -29.09 16.43 23.30
CA ALA A 409 -28.87 17.74 22.72
C ALA A 409 -27.69 18.45 23.41
N ASP A 410 -26.79 19.01 22.63
CA ASP A 410 -25.63 19.78 23.05
C ASP A 410 -25.55 21.10 22.23
N PRO A 411 -24.62 22.03 22.53
CA PRO A 411 -24.50 23.30 21.79
C PRO A 411 -24.28 23.13 20.28
N GLN A 412 -23.71 22.01 19.85
CA GLN A 412 -23.42 21.67 18.45
C GLN A 412 -24.52 20.82 17.79
N ASN A 413 -25.43 20.25 18.58
CA ASN A 413 -26.47 19.31 18.16
C ASN A 413 -27.76 19.53 18.94
N ARG A 414 -28.77 20.15 18.33
CA ARG A 414 -30.04 20.39 19.02
C ARG A 414 -30.98 19.18 19.04
N ASP A 415 -30.65 18.10 18.33
CA ASP A 415 -31.55 16.98 18.13
C ASP A 415 -31.31 15.86 19.15
N TRP A 416 -32.41 15.42 19.75
CA TRP A 416 -32.46 14.22 20.57
C TRP A 416 -32.72 12.99 19.70
N VAL A 417 -32.01 11.90 19.99
CA VAL A 417 -32.35 10.56 19.51
C VAL A 417 -32.65 9.67 20.70
N ILE A 418 -33.91 9.29 20.81
CA ILE A 418 -34.47 8.56 21.95
C ILE A 418 -34.62 7.09 21.56
N CYS A 419 -34.12 6.18 22.40
CA CYS A 419 -34.11 4.76 22.10
C CYS A 419 -35.51 4.15 22.15
N LYS A 420 -36.12 3.90 20.98
CA LYS A 420 -37.46 3.31 20.86
C LYS A 420 -37.55 1.95 21.56
N GLN A 421 -36.54 1.09 21.35
CA GLN A 421 -36.51 -0.25 21.95
C GLN A 421 -36.46 -0.22 23.48
N SER A 422 -35.77 0.76 24.06
CA SER A 422 -35.71 0.93 25.52
C SER A 422 -37.09 1.28 26.07
N TRP A 423 -37.84 2.11 25.37
CA TRP A 423 -39.19 2.50 25.79
C TRP A 423 -40.19 1.35 25.66
N ILE A 424 -40.12 0.56 24.58
CA ILE A 424 -40.97 -0.63 24.41
C ILE A 424 -40.77 -1.59 25.61
N LYS A 425 -39.51 -1.89 25.96
CA LYS A 425 -39.19 -2.73 27.14
C LYS A 425 -39.73 -2.14 28.44
N GLN A 426 -39.71 -0.82 28.56
CA GLN A 426 -40.22 -0.11 29.73
C GLN A 426 -41.74 -0.29 29.86
N ILE A 427 -42.49 -0.09 28.77
CA ILE A 427 -43.95 -0.31 28.73
C ILE A 427 -44.28 -1.78 29.03
N ASP A 428 -43.54 -2.74 28.48
CA ASP A 428 -43.78 -4.16 28.76
C ASP A 428 -43.45 -4.54 30.21
N THR A 429 -42.53 -3.82 30.84
CA THR A 429 -42.29 -3.95 32.28
C THR A 429 -43.45 -3.39 33.09
N PHE A 430 -43.97 -2.21 32.71
CA PHE A 430 -45.16 -1.66 33.35
C PHE A 430 -46.40 -2.54 33.20
N LYS A 431 -46.61 -3.19 32.05
CA LYS A 431 -47.69 -4.17 31.85
C LYS A 431 -47.60 -5.33 32.85
N ARG A 432 -46.39 -5.84 33.12
CA ARG A 432 -46.16 -6.94 34.07
C ARG A 432 -46.33 -6.54 35.53
N LEU A 433 -46.05 -5.27 35.87
CA LEU A 433 -46.13 -4.75 37.23
C LEU A 433 -47.51 -4.16 37.57
N ALA A 434 -48.39 -4.02 36.58
CA ALA A 434 -49.74 -3.48 36.76
C ALA A 434 -50.56 -4.38 37.70
N SER A 435 -51.36 -3.75 38.57
CA SER A 435 -52.25 -4.45 39.49
C SER A 435 -53.66 -4.56 38.90
N GLU A 436 -54.26 -5.74 38.95
CA GLU A 436 -55.60 -6.01 38.37
C GLU A 436 -56.75 -5.33 39.15
N HIS A 437 -56.50 -4.87 40.37
CA HIS A 437 -57.53 -4.37 41.30
C HIS A 437 -57.16 -3.02 41.94
N VAL A 438 -56.96 -1.99 41.13
CA VAL A 438 -56.90 -0.60 41.64
C VAL A 438 -58.19 0.10 41.24
N THR A 439 -59.08 0.38 42.20
CA THR A 439 -60.37 1.04 41.94
C THR A 439 -60.38 2.50 42.41
N THR A 440 -59.44 2.88 43.27
CA THR A 440 -59.26 4.25 43.77
C THR A 440 -57.76 4.61 43.77
N GLY A 441 -57.39 5.63 43.00
CA GLY A 441 -56.00 6.06 42.89
C GLY A 441 -55.88 7.51 42.41
N TYR A 442 -54.73 8.11 42.67
CA TYR A 442 -54.44 9.47 42.24
C TYR A 442 -54.21 9.52 40.73
N SER A 443 -54.53 10.66 40.11
CA SER A 443 -54.06 10.94 38.76
C SER A 443 -52.59 11.37 38.77
N LEU A 444 -51.91 11.30 37.62
CA LEU A 444 -50.53 11.78 37.50
C LEU A 444 -50.38 13.25 37.92
N SER A 445 -51.36 14.10 37.58
CA SER A 445 -51.35 15.51 37.95
C SER A 445 -51.59 15.70 39.45
N SER A 446 -52.39 14.84 40.09
CA SER A 446 -52.56 14.83 41.54
C SER A 446 -51.26 14.45 42.27
N LEU A 447 -50.49 13.48 41.76
CA LEU A 447 -49.17 13.14 42.31
C LEU A 447 -48.17 14.29 42.16
N GLN A 448 -48.17 14.97 41.01
CA GLN A 448 -47.33 16.14 40.78
C GLN A 448 -47.68 17.31 41.72
N LYS A 449 -48.97 17.53 42.02
CA LYS A 449 -49.41 18.53 43.02
C LYS A 449 -48.98 18.19 44.44
N LYS A 450 -48.76 16.91 44.75
CA LYS A 450 -48.20 16.45 46.04
C LYS A 450 -46.67 16.58 46.12
N GLY A 451 -46.02 17.14 45.10
CA GLY A 451 -44.58 17.43 45.09
C GLY A 451 -43.71 16.37 44.40
N PHE A 452 -44.27 15.27 43.90
CA PHE A 452 -43.49 14.25 43.17
C PHE A 452 -43.18 14.71 41.74
N GLN A 453 -41.90 14.71 41.35
CA GLN A 453 -41.54 14.93 39.95
C GLN A 453 -41.84 13.68 39.11
N ILE A 454 -41.93 13.86 37.78
CA ILE A 454 -42.18 12.73 36.88
C ILE A 454 -41.09 11.65 36.97
N SER A 455 -39.84 12.05 37.22
CA SER A 455 -38.73 11.12 37.46
C SER A 455 -38.96 10.25 38.69
N ASP A 456 -39.50 10.83 39.76
CA ASP A 456 -39.75 10.14 41.03
C ASP A 456 -40.87 9.12 40.85
N VAL A 457 -41.92 9.50 40.13
CA VAL A 457 -43.02 8.59 39.76
C VAL A 457 -42.49 7.39 38.97
N PHE A 458 -41.63 7.61 37.97
CA PHE A 458 -41.04 6.51 37.19
C PHE A 458 -40.11 5.62 38.03
N LEU A 459 -39.33 6.19 38.95
CA LEU A 459 -38.49 5.42 39.86
C LEU A 459 -39.34 4.56 40.80
N MET A 460 -40.43 5.11 41.33
CA MET A 460 -41.38 4.39 42.18
C MET A 460 -42.12 3.28 41.43
N LEU A 461 -42.49 3.51 40.16
CA LEU A 461 -43.07 2.47 39.29
C LEU A 461 -42.09 1.32 39.06
N ASN A 462 -40.80 1.62 38.82
CA ASN A 462 -39.77 0.60 38.61
C ASN A 462 -39.37 -0.16 39.87
N THR A 463 -39.60 0.42 41.05
CA THR A 463 -39.24 -0.18 42.36
C THR A 463 -40.44 -0.78 43.11
N ASN A 464 -41.59 -0.93 42.45
CA ASN A 464 -42.84 -1.42 43.04
C ASN A 464 -43.33 -0.63 44.28
N LYS A 465 -42.98 0.65 44.39
CA LYS A 465 -43.48 1.54 45.47
C LYS A 465 -44.84 2.18 45.15
N LEU A 466 -45.32 2.00 43.92
CA LEU A 466 -46.63 2.45 43.42
C LEU A 466 -47.42 1.26 42.86
N LYS A 467 -48.67 1.09 43.31
CA LYS A 467 -49.67 0.31 42.55
C LYS A 467 -50.29 1.21 41.50
N PHE A 468 -50.58 0.65 40.34
CA PHE A 468 -51.22 1.35 39.23
C PHE A 468 -52.02 0.36 38.38
N ALA A 469 -53.04 0.87 37.70
CA ALA A 469 -53.79 0.13 36.68
C ALA A 469 -53.19 0.39 35.29
N PHE A 470 -53.20 -0.64 34.44
CA PHE A 470 -52.80 -0.52 33.03
C PHE A 470 -54.00 -0.78 32.12
N LYS A 471 -54.45 0.24 31.40
CA LYS A 471 -55.56 0.18 30.44
C LYS A 471 -54.99 0.21 29.02
N PRO A 472 -54.94 -0.93 28.30
CA PRO A 472 -54.31 -1.01 26.99
C PRO A 472 -55.06 -0.16 25.95
N SER A 473 -54.32 0.58 25.12
CA SER A 473 -54.87 1.34 24.00
C SER A 473 -54.44 0.72 22.67
N SER A 474 -55.42 0.34 21.84
CA SER A 474 -55.17 -0.20 20.49
C SER A 474 -54.62 0.84 19.52
N GLN A 475 -54.97 2.12 19.70
CA GLN A 475 -54.53 3.22 18.84
C GLN A 475 -53.13 3.75 19.22
N LYS A 476 -52.76 3.69 20.51
CA LYS A 476 -51.47 4.16 21.02
C LYS A 476 -50.85 3.19 22.01
N PRO A 477 -50.25 2.08 21.53
CA PRO A 477 -49.74 1.01 22.39
C PRO A 477 -48.51 1.40 23.22
N LEU A 478 -47.85 2.51 22.89
CA LEU A 478 -46.64 3.00 23.56
C LEU A 478 -46.88 4.23 24.44
N SER A 479 -48.15 4.64 24.59
CA SER A 479 -48.52 5.79 25.40
C SER A 479 -48.35 5.51 26.89
N PHE A 480 -47.79 6.48 27.62
CA PHE A 480 -47.74 6.46 29.08
C PHE A 480 -49.12 6.65 29.72
N LYS A 481 -50.09 7.25 29.01
CA LYS A 481 -51.47 7.43 29.52
C LYS A 481 -52.25 6.13 29.71
N GLN A 482 -51.70 5.01 29.22
CA GLN A 482 -52.22 3.68 29.54
C GLN A 482 -52.09 3.36 31.04
N LEU A 483 -51.20 4.04 31.77
CA LEU A 483 -51.08 3.91 33.21
C LEU A 483 -51.96 4.94 33.92
N GLY A 484 -52.78 4.48 34.86
CA GLY A 484 -53.68 5.31 35.65
C GLY A 484 -53.88 4.77 37.07
N GLU A 485 -54.65 5.51 37.86
CA GLU A 485 -55.07 5.09 39.21
C GLU A 485 -53.87 4.73 40.10
N TYR A 486 -53.02 5.73 40.39
CA TYR A 486 -51.76 5.51 41.12
C TYR A 486 -51.96 5.54 42.64
N THR A 487 -51.50 4.51 43.35
CA THR A 487 -51.60 4.42 44.81
C THR A 487 -50.23 4.12 45.42
N VAL A 488 -49.74 5.02 46.29
CA VAL A 488 -48.44 4.89 46.96
C VAL A 488 -48.54 3.82 48.04
N ILE A 489 -47.67 2.82 48.00
CA ILE A 489 -47.72 1.67 48.94
C ILE A 489 -46.98 1.98 50.25
N GLN A 490 -45.92 2.79 50.19
CA GLN A 490 -45.12 3.26 51.33
C GLN A 490 -44.33 4.52 50.91
N ILE A 491 -44.25 5.53 51.78
CA ILE A 491 -43.32 6.68 51.64
C ILE A 491 -41.91 6.21 52.00
#